data_AF-A0A3G3IFP2-F1
#
_entry.id   AF-A0A3G3IFP2-F1
#
_cell.length_a   1.000
_cell.length_b   1.000
_cell.length_c   1.000
_cell.angle_alpha   90.00
_cell.angle_beta   90.00
_cell.angle_gamma   90.00
#
_symmetry.space_group_name_H-M   'P 1'
#
loop_
_entity.id
_entity.type
_entity.pdbx_description
1 polymer ?
#
loop_
_entity_poly.entity_id
_entity_poly.type
_entity_poly.pdbx_seq_one_letter_code
_entity_poly.pdbx_strand_id
1 'polypeptide(L)'
;MMASTVVVRMRTCSRNTKVTAEMQDDGDTIRITIASDCKNVMNYADLLGGEVHVSDVVEWKGSRVVDPDIRQPLSIPCLVPNAIFDAAWMEIGVLSKNLAQGMAKENSLEFPEDE
;
A
#
# COMPACT_ATOMS: atom_id res chain seq x y z
N MET A 1 -18.89 4.78 5.33
CA MET A 1 -17.46 4.92 5.00
C MET A 1 -17.20 4.25 3.67
N MET A 2 -16.38 4.87 2.82
CA MET A 2 -15.88 4.23 1.59
C MET A 2 -14.49 3.68 1.91
N ALA A 3 -14.21 2.48 1.45
CA ALA A 3 -12.87 1.89 1.54
C ALA A 3 -12.27 1.82 0.15
N SER A 4 -10.96 2.06 0.04
CA SER A 4 -10.24 2.01 -1.21
C SER A 4 -9.36 0.79 -1.23
N THR A 5 -9.34 0.12 -2.37
CA THR A 5 -8.59 -1.12 -2.54
C THR A 5 -7.62 -0.99 -3.70
N VAL A 6 -6.38 -1.42 -3.46
CA VAL A 6 -5.33 -1.53 -4.46
C VAL A 6 -4.89 -3.00 -4.55
N VAL A 7 -4.67 -3.47 -5.77
CA VAL A 7 -4.19 -4.85 -6.02
C VAL A 7 -2.78 -4.80 -6.59
N VAL A 8 -1.84 -5.34 -5.85
CA VAL A 8 -0.43 -5.46 -6.23
C VAL A 8 -0.19 -6.78 -6.93
N ARG A 9 0.44 -6.72 -8.11
CA ARG A 9 0.85 -7.88 -8.91
C ARG A 9 2.36 -7.87 -9.10
N MET A 10 3.09 -8.53 -8.21
CA MET A 10 4.54 -8.61 -8.29
C MET A 10 4.97 -9.65 -9.32
N ARG A 11 5.26 -9.24 -10.55
CA ARG A 11 5.71 -10.17 -11.61
C ARG A 11 7.05 -10.83 -11.28
N THR A 12 7.95 -10.12 -10.60
CA THR A 12 9.30 -10.59 -10.25
C THR A 12 9.33 -11.75 -9.24
N CYS A 13 8.30 -11.89 -8.41
CA CYS A 13 8.18 -12.99 -7.44
C CYS A 13 6.85 -13.77 -7.55
N SER A 14 6.04 -13.46 -8.56
CA SER A 14 4.74 -14.06 -8.88
C SER A 14 3.70 -13.99 -7.74
N ARG A 15 3.81 -12.99 -6.85
CA ARG A 15 2.89 -12.82 -5.70
C ARG A 15 1.82 -11.77 -5.98
N ASN A 16 0.63 -12.01 -5.44
CA ASN A 16 -0.50 -11.09 -5.54
C ASN A 16 -0.94 -10.67 -4.14
N THR A 17 -1.18 -9.38 -3.96
CA THR A 17 -1.62 -8.83 -2.67
C THR A 17 -2.75 -7.84 -2.89
N LYS A 18 -3.79 -7.92 -2.06
CA LYS A 18 -4.86 -6.94 -1.99
C LYS A 18 -4.66 -6.11 -0.73
N VAL A 19 -4.59 -4.80 -0.88
CA VAL A 19 -4.50 -3.83 0.23
C VAL A 19 -5.77 -3.00 0.22
N THR A 20 -6.45 -2.91 1.35
CA THR A 20 -7.64 -2.09 1.53
C THR A 20 -7.40 -1.09 2.66
N ALA A 21 -7.67 0.18 2.40
CA ALA A 21 -7.60 1.27 3.37
C ALA A 21 -9.02 1.82 3.65
N GLU A 22 -9.31 2.08 4.92
CA GLU A 22 -10.58 2.64 5.38
C GLU A 22 -10.29 3.74 6.42
N MET A 23 -10.61 4.98 6.06
CA MET A 23 -10.57 6.12 7.00
C MET A 23 -11.59 5.90 8.11
N GLN A 24 -11.16 6.00 9.37
CA GLN A 24 -12.04 5.90 10.53
C GLN A 24 -12.71 7.25 10.83
N ASP A 25 -13.74 7.23 11.67
CA ASP A 25 -14.55 8.41 12.00
C ASP A 25 -13.79 9.50 12.80
N ASP A 26 -12.60 9.18 13.31
CA ASP A 26 -11.72 10.14 14.02
C ASP A 26 -10.95 11.09 13.09
N GLY A 27 -10.95 10.81 11.78
CA GLY A 27 -10.30 11.63 10.76
C GLY A 27 -8.76 11.55 10.73
N ASP A 28 -8.16 10.65 11.51
CA ASP A 28 -6.70 10.48 11.59
C ASP A 28 -6.29 9.02 11.44
N THR A 29 -7.06 8.08 11.98
CA THR A 29 -6.75 6.66 11.89
C THR A 29 -7.24 6.08 10.58
N ILE A 30 -6.38 5.30 9.94
CA ILE A 30 -6.66 4.55 8.72
C ILE A 30 -6.47 3.07 9.01
N ARG A 31 -7.56 2.30 8.93
CA ARG A 31 -7.48 0.85 9.02
C ARG A 31 -6.93 0.29 7.72
N ILE A 32 -5.90 -0.55 7.83
CA ILE A 32 -5.22 -1.21 6.71
C ILE A 32 -5.45 -2.72 6.80
N THR A 33 -6.10 -3.28 5.78
CA THR A 33 -6.25 -4.73 5.63
C THR A 33 -5.38 -5.22 4.48
N ILE A 34 -4.52 -6.20 4.75
CA ILE A 34 -3.63 -6.82 3.75
C ILE A 34 -3.99 -8.29 3.62
N ALA A 35 -4.37 -8.70 2.40
CA ALA A 35 -4.60 -10.10 2.04
C ALA A 35 -3.57 -10.53 0.98
N SER A 36 -2.70 -11.49 1.32
CA SER A 36 -1.59 -11.93 0.47
C SER A 36 -1.33 -13.42 0.61
N ASP A 37 -0.83 -14.03 -0.46
CA ASP A 37 -0.24 -15.38 -0.43
C ASP A 37 1.27 -15.36 -0.05
N CYS A 38 1.85 -14.18 0.12
CA CYS A 38 3.27 -14.01 0.42
C CYS A 38 3.53 -13.91 1.93
N LYS A 39 4.25 -14.89 2.49
CA LYS A 39 4.61 -14.91 3.93
C LYS A 39 5.36 -13.66 4.41
N ASN A 40 6.19 -13.06 3.56
CA ASN A 40 6.94 -11.85 3.90
C ASN A 40 6.01 -10.63 3.99
N VAL A 41 5.00 -10.57 3.10
CA VAL A 41 3.96 -9.53 3.15
C VAL A 41 3.10 -9.68 4.38
N MET A 42 2.73 -10.92 4.76
CA MET A 42 1.97 -11.15 5.99
C MET A 42 2.79 -10.80 7.24
N ASN A 43 4.09 -11.12 7.29
CA ASN A 43 4.97 -10.68 8.38
C ASN A 43 5.05 -9.15 8.48
N TYR A 44 5.16 -8.45 7.34
CA TYR A 44 5.09 -6.99 7.31
C TYR A 44 3.74 -6.45 7.82
N ALA A 45 2.62 -7.10 7.44
CA ALA A 45 1.30 -6.72 7.90
C ALA A 45 1.16 -6.85 9.44
N ASP A 46 1.70 -7.94 10.00
CA ASP A 46 1.70 -8.19 11.44
C ASP A 46 2.51 -7.13 12.20
N LEU A 47 3.70 -6.75 11.68
CA LEU A 47 4.53 -5.70 12.25
C LEU A 47 3.89 -4.31 12.14
N LEU A 48 3.19 -4.02 11.05
CA LEU A 48 2.52 -2.74 10.83
C LEU A 48 1.37 -2.55 11.84
N GLY A 49 0.65 -3.63 12.15
CA GLY A 49 -0.38 -3.67 13.20
C GLY A 49 -1.79 -3.35 12.74
N GLY A 50 -2.05 -3.27 11.42
CA GLY A 50 -3.40 -3.10 10.85
C GLY A 50 -4.00 -1.70 10.92
N GLU A 51 -3.32 -0.76 11.57
CA GLU A 51 -3.73 0.66 11.64
C GLU A 51 -2.51 1.55 11.43
N VAL A 52 -2.72 2.65 10.71
CA VAL A 52 -1.74 3.72 10.50
C VAL A 52 -2.44 5.06 10.67
N HIS A 53 -1.69 6.13 10.88
CA HIS A 53 -2.21 7.50 10.95
C HIS A 53 -2.09 8.22 9.62
N VAL A 54 -2.82 9.33 9.44
CA VAL A 54 -2.68 10.18 8.24
C VAL A 54 -1.22 10.60 8.05
N SER A 55 -0.52 10.94 9.13
CA SER A 55 0.92 11.28 9.09
C SER A 55 1.78 10.17 8.49
N ASP A 56 1.45 8.89 8.73
CA ASP A 56 2.20 7.76 8.17
C ASP A 56 2.09 7.66 6.65
N VAL A 57 1.08 8.29 6.04
CA VAL A 57 0.87 8.25 4.60
C VAL A 57 1.18 9.58 3.90
N VAL A 58 1.28 10.71 4.62
CA VAL A 58 1.64 12.01 4.01
C VAL A 58 3.07 12.46 4.31
N GLU A 59 3.69 11.95 5.38
CA GLU A 59 5.07 12.27 5.75
C GLU A 59 5.97 11.05 5.56
N TRP A 60 7.08 11.20 4.83
CA TRP A 60 8.03 10.10 4.68
C TRP A 60 8.81 9.84 5.97
N LYS A 61 9.27 10.91 6.63
CA LYS A 61 10.12 10.80 7.82
C LYS A 61 9.26 10.43 9.02
N GLY A 62 9.54 9.26 9.60
CA GLY A 62 8.79 8.76 10.76
C GLY A 62 7.53 7.99 10.40
N SER A 63 7.24 7.79 9.10
CA SER A 63 6.13 6.94 8.69
C SER A 63 6.38 5.48 9.04
N ARG A 64 5.41 4.87 9.70
CA ARG A 64 5.38 3.44 10.01
C ARG A 64 5.35 2.56 8.75
N VAL A 65 4.78 3.05 7.64
CA VAL A 65 4.68 2.30 6.38
C VAL A 65 6.06 1.99 5.81
N VAL A 66 7.03 2.88 6.03
CA VAL A 66 8.41 2.78 5.53
C VAL A 66 9.46 2.66 6.64
N ASP A 67 9.04 2.53 7.88
CA ASP A 67 9.92 2.32 9.03
C ASP A 67 10.81 1.08 8.79
N PRO A 68 12.15 1.18 8.97
CA PRO A 68 13.05 0.05 8.71
C PRO A 68 12.74 -1.21 9.52
N ASP A 69 12.33 -1.08 10.78
CA ASP A 69 12.06 -2.20 11.68
C ASP A 69 10.75 -2.90 11.32
N ILE A 70 9.79 -2.16 10.74
CA ILE A 70 8.53 -2.71 10.24
C ILE A 70 8.71 -3.28 8.84
N ARG A 71 9.37 -2.54 7.93
CA ARG A 71 9.51 -2.87 6.51
C ARG A 71 10.51 -3.99 6.22
N GLN A 72 11.41 -4.32 7.14
CA GLN A 72 12.47 -5.32 6.96
C GLN A 72 12.07 -6.66 6.31
N PRO A 73 10.84 -7.21 6.45
CA PRO A 73 10.49 -8.47 5.77
C PRO A 73 10.42 -8.34 4.24
N LEU A 74 10.23 -7.12 3.72
CA LEU A 74 10.02 -6.85 2.30
C LEU A 74 11.33 -6.53 1.59
N SER A 75 11.47 -6.99 0.35
CA SER A 75 12.50 -6.47 -0.55
C SER A 75 12.20 -5.02 -0.93
N ILE A 76 13.24 -4.23 -1.22
CA ILE A 76 13.10 -2.82 -1.65
C ILE A 76 12.05 -2.66 -2.78
N PRO A 77 12.05 -3.50 -3.85
CA PRO A 77 11.10 -3.34 -4.95
C PRO A 77 9.67 -3.80 -4.64
N CYS A 78 9.39 -4.34 -3.46
CA CYS A 78 8.03 -4.76 -3.12
C CYS A 78 7.09 -3.56 -3.13
N LEU A 79 6.02 -3.63 -3.93
CA LEU A 79 5.06 -2.53 -4.12
C LEU A 79 3.93 -2.52 -3.08
N VAL A 80 3.92 -3.43 -2.10
CA VAL A 80 2.88 -3.44 -1.05
C VAL A 80 2.84 -2.14 -0.24
N PRO A 81 3.99 -1.55 0.18
CA PRO A 81 3.98 -0.25 0.85
C PRO A 81 3.41 0.87 -0.05
N ASN A 82 3.74 0.87 -1.35
CA ASN A 82 3.16 1.81 -2.32
C ASN A 82 1.63 1.65 -2.40
N ALA A 83 1.12 0.43 -2.37
CA ALA A 83 -0.32 0.18 -2.37
C ALA A 83 -1.03 0.67 -1.09
N ILE A 84 -0.33 0.72 0.06
CA ILE A 84 -0.86 1.36 1.27
C ILE A 84 -0.99 2.87 1.04
N PHE A 85 0.05 3.53 0.53
CA PHE A 85 -0.01 4.95 0.19
C PHE A 85 -1.14 5.24 -0.81
N ASP A 86 -1.21 4.51 -1.93
CA ASP A 86 -2.23 4.74 -2.96
C ASP A 86 -3.65 4.51 -2.42
N ALA A 87 -3.87 3.45 -1.64
CA ALA A 87 -5.17 3.16 -1.04
C ALA A 87 -5.58 4.24 -0.03
N ALA A 88 -4.67 4.66 0.85
CA ALA A 88 -4.91 5.69 1.84
C ALA A 88 -5.12 7.07 1.19
N TRP A 89 -4.30 7.43 0.19
CA TRP A 89 -4.40 8.69 -0.56
C TRP A 89 -5.72 8.82 -1.31
N MET A 90 -6.28 7.72 -1.78
CA MET A 90 -7.64 7.72 -2.34
C MET A 90 -8.70 8.05 -1.31
N GLU A 91 -8.54 7.65 -0.04
CA GLU A 91 -9.49 7.99 1.03
C GLU A 91 -9.30 9.43 1.54
N ILE A 92 -8.07 9.91 1.66
CA ILE A 92 -7.80 11.27 2.17
C ILE A 92 -7.84 12.35 1.07
N GLY A 93 -8.17 11.97 -0.17
CA GLY A 93 -8.35 12.91 -1.29
C GLY A 93 -7.05 13.43 -1.92
N VAL A 94 -5.89 12.88 -1.56
CA VAL A 94 -4.59 13.19 -2.19
C VAL A 94 -4.51 12.57 -3.59
N LEU A 95 -5.07 11.39 -3.78
CA LEU A 95 -5.17 10.71 -5.07
C LEU A 95 -6.64 10.61 -5.50
N SER A 96 -6.96 11.12 -6.69
CA SER A 96 -8.33 11.03 -7.23
C SER A 96 -8.73 9.59 -7.53
N LYS A 97 -9.82 9.09 -6.90
CA LYS A 97 -10.39 7.76 -7.20
C LYS A 97 -10.79 7.63 -8.67
N ASN A 98 -11.35 8.67 -9.28
CA ASN A 98 -11.74 8.63 -10.70
C ASN A 98 -10.52 8.47 -11.62
N LEU A 99 -9.43 9.19 -11.32
CA LEU A 99 -8.18 9.03 -12.07
C LEU A 99 -7.60 7.62 -11.85
N ALA A 100 -7.44 7.20 -10.61
CA ALA A 100 -6.80 5.94 -10.25
C ALA A 100 -7.58 4.72 -10.74
N GLN A 101 -8.90 4.67 -10.55
CA GLN A 101 -9.73 3.49 -10.80
C GLN A 101 -10.44 3.54 -12.15
N GLY A 102 -10.81 4.74 -12.63
CA GLY A 102 -11.58 4.92 -13.86
C GLY A 102 -10.72 5.11 -15.10
N MET A 103 -9.65 5.91 -15.00
CA MET A 103 -8.87 6.36 -16.16
C MET A 103 -7.53 5.63 -16.30
N ALA A 104 -6.62 5.80 -15.33
CA ALA A 104 -5.26 5.28 -15.39
C ALA A 104 -5.19 3.78 -15.09
N LYS A 105 -5.96 3.30 -14.10
CA LYS A 105 -6.12 1.90 -13.66
C LYS A 105 -4.89 1.24 -13.03
N GLU A 106 -3.68 1.54 -13.49
CA GLU A 106 -2.44 1.00 -12.94
C GLU A 106 -1.22 1.89 -13.21
N ASN A 107 -0.22 1.78 -12.33
CA ASN A 107 1.16 2.17 -12.59
C ASN A 107 1.99 0.89 -12.73
N SER A 108 2.98 0.88 -13.62
CA SER A 108 3.82 -0.31 -13.85
C SER A 108 5.30 0.03 -13.91
N LEU A 109 6.13 -0.96 -13.56
CA LEU A 109 7.57 -0.97 -13.77
C LEU A 109 7.87 -2.08 -14.79
N GLU A 110 8.68 -1.76 -15.78
CA GLU A 110 9.08 -2.67 -16.85
C GLU A 110 10.61 -2.87 -16.83
N PHE A 111 11.05 -4.11 -16.98
CA PHE A 111 12.45 -4.47 -17.14
C PHE A 111 12.64 -4.95 -18.59
N PRO A 112 13.05 -4.06 -19.52
CA PRO A 112 13.27 -4.45 -20.91
C PRO A 112 14.50 -5.35 -21.03
N GLU A 113 14.51 -6.23 -22.05
CA GLU A 113 15.75 -6.85 -22.51
C GLU A 113 16.51 -5.82 -23.36
N ASP A 114 17.83 -5.73 -23.20
CA ASP A 114 18.66 -4.99 -24.15
C ASP A 114 18.64 -5.76 -25.48
N GLU A 115 18.18 -5.14 -26.56
CA GLU A 115 18.18 -5.71 -27.92
C GLU A 115 19.59 -6.03 -28.45
#